data_AF-A6WZ30-F1
#
_entry.id   AF-A6WZ30-F1
#
_cell.length_a   1.000
_cell.length_b   1.000
_cell.length_c   1.000
_cell.angle_alpha   90.00
_cell.angle_beta   90.00
_cell.angle_gamma   90.00
#
_symmetry.space_group_name_H-M   'P 1'
#
loop_
_entity.id
_entity.type
_entity.pdbx_description
1 polymer ?
#
loop_
_entity_poly.entity_id
_entity_poly.type
_entity_poly.pdbx_seq_one_letter_code
_entity_poly.pdbx_strand_id
1 'polypeptide(L)'
;MKTIALDLGELLAGHMPGARHDHEDEAAKLPIPEAQVATLGELFVRYAKGCEFAEGDIVTPRAGSMYRGRGLPHVVLDAPDEPHFHFSKEDNSSPSFGARLDVRVACFVPGGQIMAYWMESYQLEPWDADATYSTEKE
;
A
#
# COMPACT_ATOMS: atom_id res chain seq x y z
N MET A 1 21.07 5.61 -33.23
CA MET A 1 20.87 4.15 -33.18
C MET A 1 22.10 3.55 -32.52
N LYS A 2 22.03 3.14 -31.25
CA LYS A 2 23.16 2.48 -30.56
C LYS A 2 22.92 0.98 -30.65
N THR A 3 23.85 0.27 -31.28
CA THR A 3 23.85 -1.19 -31.38
C THR A 3 24.19 -1.75 -30.00
N ILE A 4 23.28 -2.50 -29.38
CA ILE A 4 23.57 -3.29 -28.19
C ILE A 4 24.12 -4.62 -28.71
N ALA A 5 25.44 -4.80 -28.60
CA ALA A 5 26.04 -6.12 -28.76
C ALA A 5 25.80 -6.88 -27.45
N LEU A 6 25.01 -7.95 -27.50
CA LEU A 6 24.87 -8.88 -26.37
C LEU A 6 26.05 -9.86 -26.43
N ASP A 7 26.95 -9.75 -25.45
CA ASP A 7 28.02 -10.72 -25.26
C ASP A 7 27.43 -12.01 -24.65
N LEU A 8 27.48 -13.10 -25.42
CA LEU A 8 26.99 -14.41 -25.00
C LEU A 8 27.77 -14.97 -23.80
N GLY A 9 28.99 -14.49 -23.56
CA GLY A 9 29.82 -14.85 -22.41
C GLY A 9 29.26 -14.34 -21.08
N GLU A 10 28.68 -13.14 -21.06
CA GLU A 10 28.04 -12.57 -19.85
C GLU A 10 26.71 -13.27 -19.52
N LEU A 11 25.97 -13.66 -20.56
CA LEU A 11 24.68 -14.35 -20.43
C LEU A 11 24.81 -15.72 -19.75
N LEU A 12 25.91 -16.44 -20.01
CA LEU A 12 26.18 -17.76 -19.43
C LEU A 12 26.85 -17.69 -18.05
N ALA A 13 27.46 -16.55 -17.68
CA ALA A 13 28.08 -16.32 -16.38
C ALA A 13 27.10 -15.80 -15.31
N GLY A 14 25.79 -15.73 -15.63
CA GLY A 14 24.74 -15.27 -14.71
C GLY A 14 24.79 -13.78 -14.37
N HIS A 15 25.68 -13.01 -15.01
CA HIS A 15 25.81 -11.57 -14.79
C HIS A 15 24.95 -10.82 -15.79
N MET A 16 23.67 -10.67 -15.48
CA MET A 16 22.84 -9.64 -16.12
C MET A 16 23.19 -8.28 -15.48
N PRO A 17 23.79 -7.32 -16.21
CA PRO A 17 23.93 -5.96 -15.71
C PRO A 17 22.52 -5.37 -15.55
N GLY A 18 22.11 -5.17 -14.30
CA GLY A 18 20.75 -4.70 -13.94
C GLY A 18 19.86 -5.75 -13.27
N ALA A 19 20.32 -6.97 -13.04
CA ALA A 19 19.68 -7.84 -12.05
C ALA A 19 19.89 -7.21 -10.67
N ARG A 20 18.81 -6.66 -10.09
CA ARG A 20 18.74 -6.22 -8.69
C ARG A 20 19.30 -7.34 -7.80
N HIS A 21 20.55 -7.19 -7.37
CA HIS A 21 21.22 -8.04 -6.40
C HIS A 21 20.84 -7.58 -5.01
N ASP A 22 19.52 -7.52 -4.74
CA ASP A 22 18.99 -6.91 -3.52
C ASP A 22 18.14 -7.93 -2.74
N HIS A 23 17.89 -9.12 -3.29
CA HIS A 23 17.01 -10.12 -2.66
C HIS A 23 17.68 -10.98 -1.57
N GLU A 24 19.01 -11.01 -1.49
CA GLU A 24 19.70 -11.90 -0.53
C GLU A 24 19.99 -11.23 0.82
N ASP A 25 20.08 -9.89 0.89
CA ASP A 25 20.45 -9.17 2.12
C ASP A 25 19.28 -8.42 2.81
N GLU A 26 18.14 -8.22 2.13
CA GLU A 26 16.90 -7.69 2.74
C GLU A 26 15.78 -8.74 2.80
N ALA A 27 16.14 -10.00 3.05
CA ALA A 27 15.21 -10.93 3.67
C ALA A 27 14.96 -10.48 5.12
N ALA A 28 14.32 -9.31 5.30
CA ALA A 28 13.59 -8.96 6.50
C ALA A 28 12.75 -10.19 6.81
N LYS A 29 13.10 -10.89 7.91
CA LYS A 29 12.60 -12.23 8.23
C LYS A 29 11.09 -12.22 8.12
N LEU A 30 10.58 -12.70 6.99
CA LEU A 30 9.15 -12.83 6.81
C LEU A 30 8.64 -13.70 7.97
N PRO A 31 7.42 -13.47 8.46
CA PRO A 31 6.81 -14.35 9.44
C PRO A 31 6.88 -15.81 8.97
N ILE A 32 6.82 -16.77 9.90
CA ILE A 32 6.70 -18.18 9.51
C ILE A 32 5.52 -18.38 8.53
N PRO A 33 5.58 -19.35 7.61
CA PRO A 33 4.56 -19.51 6.58
C PRO A 33 3.12 -19.54 7.11
N GLU A 34 2.90 -20.16 8.28
CA GLU A 34 1.58 -20.23 8.92
C GLU A 34 1.06 -18.84 9.31
N ALA A 35 1.93 -17.96 9.82
CA ALA A 35 1.58 -16.59 10.16
C ALA A 35 1.31 -15.76 8.89
N GLN A 36 2.02 -16.01 7.79
CA GLN A 36 1.74 -15.38 6.50
C GLN A 36 0.36 -15.77 5.98
N VAL A 37 0.03 -17.07 5.99
CA VAL A 37 -1.28 -17.57 5.55
C VAL A 37 -2.40 -16.98 6.39
N ALA A 38 -2.26 -16.91 7.71
CA ALA A 38 -3.23 -16.28 8.59
C ALA A 38 -3.43 -14.79 8.23
N THR A 39 -2.34 -14.05 8.06
CA THR A 39 -2.37 -12.62 7.71
C THR A 39 -3.05 -12.37 6.36
N LEU A 40 -2.75 -13.19 5.35
CA LEU A 40 -3.37 -13.12 4.03
C LEU A 40 -4.86 -13.48 4.08
N GLY A 41 -5.24 -14.45 4.91
CA GLY A 41 -6.64 -14.80 5.15
C GLY A 41 -7.43 -13.64 5.78
N GLU A 42 -6.86 -12.98 6.78
CA GLU A 42 -7.46 -11.79 7.40
C GLU A 42 -7.58 -10.62 6.42
N LEU A 43 -6.57 -10.43 5.56
CA LEU A 43 -6.63 -9.44 4.49
C LEU A 43 -7.75 -9.75 3.52
N PHE A 44 -7.86 -11.00 3.05
CA PHE A 44 -8.93 -11.44 2.16
C PHE A 44 -10.32 -11.16 2.74
N VAL A 45 -10.55 -11.49 4.01
CA VAL A 45 -11.83 -11.25 4.68
C VAL A 45 -12.15 -9.75 4.73
N ARG A 46 -11.18 -8.90 5.11
CA ARG A 46 -11.37 -7.44 5.14
C ARG A 46 -11.66 -6.88 3.74
N TYR A 47 -10.89 -7.29 2.74
CA TYR A 47 -11.12 -6.87 1.37
C TYR A 47 -12.53 -7.24 0.90
N ALA A 48 -12.97 -8.46 1.15
CA ALA A 48 -14.29 -8.95 0.73
C ALA A 48 -15.47 -8.24 1.39
N LYS A 49 -15.31 -7.66 2.59
CA LYS A 49 -16.36 -6.94 3.31
C LYS A 49 -16.77 -5.61 2.67
N GLY A 50 -15.90 -4.99 1.88
CA GLY A 50 -16.14 -3.64 1.36
C GLY A 50 -15.78 -2.53 2.36
N CYS A 51 -16.30 -1.33 2.14
CA CYS A 51 -16.09 -0.19 3.03
C CYS A 51 -17.05 -0.26 4.22
N GLU A 52 -16.51 -0.29 5.44
CA GLU A 52 -17.28 -0.31 6.70
C GLU A 52 -17.40 1.10 7.32
N PHE A 53 -16.88 2.14 6.67
CA PHE A 53 -16.82 3.51 7.18
C PHE A 53 -17.88 4.42 6.56
N ALA A 54 -18.23 5.49 7.27
CA ALA A 54 -19.13 6.54 6.82
C ALA A 54 -18.45 7.92 6.83
N GLU A 55 -19.07 8.89 6.14
CA GLU A 55 -18.64 10.29 6.16
C GLU A 55 -18.51 10.82 7.60
N GLY A 56 -17.39 11.48 7.89
CA GLY A 56 -17.10 12.03 9.22
C GLY A 56 -16.39 11.06 10.18
N ASP A 57 -16.31 9.76 9.87
CA ASP A 57 -15.52 8.83 10.67
C ASP A 57 -14.04 9.24 10.71
N ILE A 58 -13.40 9.04 11.87
CA ILE A 58 -11.95 9.26 12.02
C ILE A 58 -11.25 7.91 11.97
N VAL A 59 -10.37 7.78 10.98
CA VAL A 59 -9.64 6.55 10.65
C VAL A 59 -8.15 6.82 10.60
N THR A 60 -7.37 5.74 10.55
CA THR A 60 -5.92 5.77 10.35
C THR A 60 -5.53 4.64 9.41
N PRO A 61 -4.45 4.80 8.63
CA PRO A 61 -3.77 3.67 8.00
C PRO A 61 -3.45 2.57 9.01
N ARG A 62 -3.77 1.34 8.65
CA ARG A 62 -3.49 0.16 9.46
C ARG A 62 -2.01 -0.20 9.41
N ALA A 63 -1.54 -0.93 10.42
CA ALA A 63 -0.23 -1.59 10.38
C ALA A 63 -0.07 -2.46 9.13
N GLY A 64 1.04 -2.29 8.41
CA GLY A 64 1.34 -3.02 7.18
C GLY A 64 0.59 -2.55 5.94
N SER A 65 -0.21 -1.48 6.02
CA SER A 65 -0.76 -0.83 4.82
C SER A 65 0.32 -0.12 4.02
N MET A 66 0.06 0.13 2.73
CA MET A 66 0.96 0.93 1.88
C MET A 66 0.81 2.44 2.11
N TYR A 67 -0.17 2.85 2.91
CA TYR A 67 -0.43 4.26 3.21
C TYR A 67 0.45 4.75 4.36
N ARG A 68 1.00 5.95 4.18
CA ARG A 68 1.79 6.64 5.21
C ARG A 68 0.87 7.29 6.24
N GLY A 69 1.41 7.56 7.43
CA GLY A 69 0.70 8.27 8.48
C GLY A 69 -0.10 7.36 9.42
N ARG A 70 0.34 6.12 9.61
CA ARG A 70 -0.20 5.25 10.66
C ARG A 70 -0.16 5.97 12.01
N GLY A 71 -1.30 5.94 12.71
CA GLY A 71 -1.52 6.61 13.99
C GLY A 71 -1.95 8.07 13.88
N LEU A 72 -1.88 8.67 12.69
CA LEU A 72 -2.36 10.03 12.48
C LEU A 72 -3.84 10.02 12.04
N PRO A 73 -4.66 10.93 12.54
CA PRO A 73 -6.09 10.98 12.21
C PRO A 73 -6.30 11.39 10.75
N HIS A 74 -7.15 10.64 10.07
CA HIS A 74 -7.70 10.92 8.74
C HIS A 74 -9.22 10.99 8.90
N VAL A 75 -9.86 12.00 8.31
CA VAL A 75 -11.33 12.09 8.30
C VAL A 75 -11.87 11.53 6.99
N VAL A 76 -12.91 10.71 7.06
CA VAL A 76 -13.63 10.23 5.87
C VAL A 76 -14.46 11.37 5.29
N LEU A 77 -14.23 11.68 4.02
CA LEU A 77 -14.93 12.70 3.25
C LEU A 77 -16.07 12.12 2.41
N ASP A 78 -15.90 10.88 1.93
CA ASP A 78 -16.83 10.21 1.02
C ASP A 78 -16.62 8.69 1.13
N ALA A 79 -17.71 7.93 1.06
CA ALA A 79 -17.74 6.47 1.08
C ALA A 79 -18.85 5.99 0.12
N PRO A 80 -18.58 5.96 -1.20
CA PRO A 80 -19.62 5.71 -2.19
C PRO A 80 -20.14 4.26 -2.11
N ASP A 81 -21.43 4.08 -2.37
CA ASP A 81 -22.07 2.74 -2.43
C ASP A 81 -21.42 1.84 -3.49
N GLU A 82 -20.94 2.43 -4.59
CA GLU A 82 -20.20 1.75 -5.65
C GLU A 82 -18.75 2.23 -5.68
N PRO A 83 -17.76 1.31 -5.54
CA PRO A 83 -16.36 1.68 -5.50
C PRO A 83 -15.84 2.12 -6.88
N HIS A 84 -14.93 3.08 -6.88
CA HIS A 84 -14.21 3.48 -8.09
C HIS A 84 -13.03 2.54 -8.32
N PHE A 85 -12.85 2.05 -9.56
CA PHE A 85 -11.67 1.25 -9.91
C PHE A 85 -10.70 2.06 -10.76
N HIS A 86 -9.42 2.07 -10.37
CA HIS A 86 -8.39 2.81 -11.10
C HIS A 86 -7.85 2.00 -12.29
N PHE A 87 -8.44 2.17 -13.47
CA PHE A 87 -8.01 1.49 -14.70
C PHE A 87 -7.44 2.47 -15.74
N SER A 88 -6.41 3.25 -15.36
CA SER A 88 -5.67 4.09 -16.31
C SER A 88 -4.70 3.25 -17.14
N LYS A 89 -4.80 3.31 -18.48
CA LYS A 89 -3.89 2.58 -19.39
C LYS A 89 -2.43 3.02 -19.26
N GLU A 90 -2.22 4.28 -18.89
CA GLU A 90 -0.88 4.85 -18.69
C GLU A 90 -0.25 4.35 -17.38
N ASP A 91 -1.06 3.87 -16.44
CA ASP A 91 -0.62 3.40 -15.12
C ASP A 91 -0.66 1.88 -15.00
N ASN A 92 -0.78 1.12 -16.09
CA ASN A 92 -0.99 -0.33 -16.00
C ASN A 92 0.16 -1.14 -15.34
N SER A 93 1.32 -0.52 -15.14
CA SER A 93 2.44 -1.07 -14.37
C SER A 93 2.53 -0.53 -12.94
N SER A 94 1.64 0.38 -12.54
CA SER A 94 1.56 0.91 -11.19
C SER A 94 0.87 -0.09 -10.25
N PRO A 95 1.33 -0.23 -9.00
CA PRO A 95 0.61 -0.99 -7.97
C PRO A 95 -0.82 -0.48 -7.70
N SER A 96 -1.12 0.77 -8.07
CA SER A 96 -2.47 1.35 -7.95
C SER A 96 -3.42 0.95 -9.09
N PHE A 97 -2.93 0.32 -10.16
CA PHE A 97 -3.80 -0.13 -11.25
C PHE A 97 -4.69 -1.28 -10.78
N GLY A 98 -6.00 -1.12 -10.97
CA GLY A 98 -7.02 -2.05 -10.49
C GLY A 98 -7.36 -1.90 -9.01
N ALA A 99 -6.80 -0.90 -8.31
CA ALA A 99 -7.17 -0.62 -6.93
C ALA A 99 -8.67 -0.31 -6.80
N ARG A 100 -9.29 -0.77 -5.71
CA ARG A 100 -10.71 -0.56 -5.40
C ARG A 100 -10.87 0.64 -4.47
N LEU A 101 -10.89 1.83 -5.06
CA LEU A 101 -11.01 3.10 -4.35
C LEU A 101 -12.46 3.27 -3.84
N ASP A 102 -12.68 2.87 -2.60
CA ASP A 102 -13.99 2.78 -1.96
C ASP A 102 -14.16 3.73 -0.76
N VAL A 103 -13.15 4.58 -0.49
CA VAL A 103 -13.23 5.65 0.50
C VAL A 103 -12.35 6.82 0.12
N ARG A 104 -12.84 8.05 0.32
CA ARG A 104 -12.06 9.27 0.21
C ARG A 104 -11.81 9.84 1.60
N VAL A 105 -10.55 10.16 1.90
CA VAL A 105 -10.16 10.71 3.20
C VAL A 105 -9.41 12.03 3.04
N ALA A 106 -9.43 12.87 4.08
CA ALA A 106 -8.52 13.99 4.24
C ALA A 106 -7.64 13.81 5.46
N CYS A 107 -6.37 14.20 5.34
CA CYS A 107 -5.41 14.16 6.44
C CYS A 107 -4.39 15.29 6.33
N PHE A 108 -3.68 15.51 7.44
CA PHE A 108 -2.52 16.38 7.45
C PHE A 108 -1.32 15.68 6.83
N VAL A 109 -0.63 16.38 5.94
CA VAL A 109 0.66 15.95 5.39
C VAL A 109 1.81 16.73 6.05
N PRO A 110 3.06 16.23 5.95
CA PRO A 110 4.22 16.98 6.41
C PRO A 110 4.25 18.39 5.81
N GLY A 111 4.32 19.42 6.66
CA GLY A 111 4.15 20.83 6.25
C GLY A 111 2.83 21.46 6.68
N GLY A 112 1.92 20.67 7.28
CA GLY A 112 0.68 21.18 7.88
C GLY A 112 -0.43 21.46 6.87
N GLN A 113 -0.25 21.11 5.59
CA GLN A 113 -1.33 21.18 4.62
C GLN A 113 -2.32 20.03 4.83
N ILE A 114 -3.56 20.25 4.38
CA ILE A 114 -4.58 19.23 4.29
C ILE A 114 -4.64 18.74 2.85
N MET A 115 -4.56 17.43 2.64
CA MET A 115 -4.71 16.80 1.34
C MET A 115 -5.80 15.73 1.40
N ALA A 116 -6.48 15.52 0.27
CA ALA A 116 -7.51 14.51 0.13
C ALA A 116 -7.05 13.41 -0.83
N TYR A 117 -7.29 12.15 -0.45
CA TYR A 117 -6.88 10.97 -1.20
C TYR A 117 -8.04 9.99 -1.33
N TRP A 118 -8.13 9.35 -2.49
CA TRP A 118 -8.87 8.11 -2.62
C TRP A 118 -8.02 6.96 -2.10
N MET A 119 -8.61 6.11 -1.28
CA MET A 119 -7.96 4.98 -0.63
C MET A 119 -8.84 3.73 -0.70
N GLU A 120 -8.25 2.60 -0.35
CA GLU A 120 -8.94 1.34 -0.17
C GLU A 120 -9.19 1.10 1.34
N SER A 121 -10.45 1.08 1.73
CA SER A 121 -10.94 1.01 3.11
C SER A 121 -10.38 -0.18 3.90
N TYR A 122 -10.09 -1.31 3.26
CA TYR A 122 -9.51 -2.48 3.93
C TYR A 122 -8.13 -2.21 4.55
N GLN A 123 -7.43 -1.18 4.07
CA GLN A 123 -6.14 -0.72 4.57
C GLN A 123 -6.25 0.27 5.74
N LEU A 124 -7.46 0.66 6.12
CA LEU A 124 -7.74 1.58 7.20
C LEU A 124 -8.25 0.83 8.45
N GLU A 125 -8.17 1.51 9.58
CA GLU A 125 -8.79 1.12 10.85
C GLU A 125 -9.31 2.36 11.58
N PRO A 126 -10.31 2.23 12.48
CA PRO A 126 -10.74 3.34 13.32
C PRO A 126 -9.54 3.96 14.05
N TRP A 127 -9.49 5.29 14.09
CA TRP A 127 -8.44 5.99 14.82
C TRP A 127 -8.75 5.98 16.32
N ASP A 128 -7.75 5.61 17.11
CA ASP A 128 -7.83 5.61 18.56
C ASP A 128 -6.81 6.61 19.12
N ALA A 129 -7.30 7.62 19.84
CA ALA A 129 -6.47 8.67 20.43
C ALA A 129 -5.55 8.12 21.54
N ASP A 130 -5.93 7.02 22.19
CA ASP A 130 -5.19 6.40 23.28
C ASP A 130 -4.22 5.31 22.80
N ALA A 131 -4.26 4.95 21.50
CA ALA A 131 -3.37 3.95 20.94
C ALA A 131 -1.93 4.48 20.82
N THR A 132 -0.98 3.70 21.34
CA THR A 132 0.45 4.00 21.20
C THR A 132 0.93 3.55 19.83
N TYR A 133 1.28 4.50 18.97
CA TYR A 133 1.91 4.25 17.68
C TYR A 133 3.41 4.57 17.76
N SER A 134 4.27 3.62 17.39
CA SER A 134 5.71 3.86 17.33
C SER A 134 6.02 4.88 16.25
N THR A 135 6.48 6.06 16.64
CA THR A 135 7.02 7.10 15.75
C THR A 135 8.49 6.80 15.46
N GLU A 136 8.81 5.65 14.87
CA GLU A 136 10.16 5.46 14.34
C GLU A 136 10.27 6.23 13.03
N LYS A 137 11.15 7.25 13.03
CA LYS A 137 11.54 8.01 11.85
C LYS A 137 12.26 7.05 10.89
N GLU A 138 11.65 6.77 9.74
CA GLU A 138 12.40 6.39 8.52
C GLU A 138 13.17 7.61 7.98
#